data_AF-A0A7V5G962-F1
#
_entry.id   AF-A0A7V5G962-F1
#
_cell.length_a   1.000
_cell.length_b   1.000
_cell.length_c   1.000
_cell.angle_alpha   90.00
_cell.angle_beta   90.00
_cell.angle_gamma   90.00
#
_symmetry.space_group_name_H-M   'P 1'
#
loop_
_entity.id
_entity.type
_entity.pdbx_description
1 polymer ?
#
loop_
_entity_poly.entity_id
_entity_poly.type
_entity_poly.pdbx_seq_one_letter_code
_entity_poly.pdbx_strand_id
1 'polypeptide(L)'
;MNRKKLLPILLFLLLLLILLCLWCHTETVVKNQIKSSHTTITAPLKSTNSKTINFNLSKDKNSFELQGNFSNQEELEKILIDLGANQLKNSSNIDETLTQNSKVIALTQSLIPIFSEKYDKGSITYENEKLIVEGSVTNRADKDAISTLLANSTILSVNNTIVVTPQPTAEELAAIETQKEAKEARKNAIIEEKAKKIEAKIQKIIAFEDINFELNKARLTEKSIKTISHIATLLKENPEVRVKIGGHTDDLGDDTHNLNLSQQRVDAVKNSLISMDIAEHRIDAIGYGETQPLVSNDTEENRRKNRRVEFKIVGE
;
A
#
# COMPACT_ATOMS: atom_id res chain seq x y z
N MET A 1 -37.71 -26.52 -38.38
CA MET A 1 -36.72 -26.72 -37.29
C MET A 1 -35.52 -27.46 -37.87
N ASN A 2 -34.32 -26.87 -37.80
CA ASN A 2 -33.19 -27.24 -38.63
C ASN A 2 -32.53 -28.54 -38.13
N ARG A 3 -32.67 -29.67 -38.86
CA ARG A 3 -32.19 -31.00 -38.43
C ARG A 3 -30.69 -31.04 -38.08
N LYS A 4 -29.89 -30.09 -38.61
CA LYS A 4 -28.45 -29.95 -38.31
C LYS A 4 -28.13 -29.41 -36.90
N LYS A 5 -29.10 -28.82 -36.18
CA LYS A 5 -28.91 -28.34 -34.80
C LYS A 5 -29.41 -29.32 -33.72
N LEU A 6 -30.11 -30.39 -34.11
CA LEU A 6 -30.71 -31.35 -33.17
C LEU A 6 -29.71 -32.42 -32.69
N LEU A 7 -28.80 -32.84 -33.58
CA LEU A 7 -27.79 -33.86 -33.29
C LEU A 7 -26.82 -33.51 -32.14
N PRO A 8 -26.24 -32.28 -32.05
CA PRO A 8 -25.33 -31.96 -30.95
C PRO A 8 -26.05 -31.85 -29.59
N ILE A 9 -27.33 -31.44 -29.58
CA ILE A 9 -28.13 -31.35 -28.35
C ILE A 9 -28.46 -32.75 -27.82
N LEU A 10 -28.78 -33.69 -28.71
CA LEU A 10 -29.03 -35.08 -28.34
C LEU A 10 -27.78 -35.77 -27.79
N LEU A 11 -26.60 -35.48 -28.37
CA LEU A 11 -25.31 -35.99 -27.89
C LEU A 11 -24.93 -35.42 -26.52
N PHE A 12 -25.22 -34.15 -26.27
CA PHE A 12 -24.98 -33.52 -24.96
C PHE A 12 -25.88 -34.10 -23.86
N LEU A 13 -27.17 -34.33 -24.16
CA LEU A 13 -28.10 -34.98 -23.22
C LEU A 13 -27.71 -36.45 -22.94
N LEU A 14 -27.21 -37.17 -23.94
CA LEU A 14 -26.70 -38.53 -23.77
C LEU A 14 -25.46 -38.56 -22.86
N LEU A 15 -24.53 -37.61 -23.03
CA LEU A 15 -23.34 -37.47 -22.19
C LEU A 15 -23.73 -37.15 -20.74
N LEU A 16 -24.70 -36.27 -20.53
CA LEU A 16 -25.22 -35.92 -19.20
C LEU A 16 -25.85 -37.13 -18.51
N LEU A 17 -26.59 -37.97 -19.25
CA LEU A 17 -27.21 -39.18 -18.72
C LEU A 17 -26.15 -40.24 -18.32
N ILE A 18 -25.08 -40.38 -19.10
CA ILE A 18 -23.96 -41.29 -18.79
C ILE A 18 -23.21 -40.83 -17.54
N LEU A 19 -23.02 -39.52 -17.36
CA LEU A 19 -22.42 -38.93 -16.15
C LEU A 19 -23.29 -39.14 -14.90
N LEU A 20 -24.62 -39.04 -15.01
CA LEU A 20 -25.55 -39.38 -13.93
C LEU A 20 -25.51 -40.88 -13.56
N CYS A 21 -25.38 -41.77 -14.55
CA CYS A 21 -25.26 -43.22 -14.31
C CYS A 21 -23.92 -43.59 -13.64
N LEU A 22 -22.83 -42.90 -13.94
CA LEU A 22 -21.53 -43.08 -13.28
C LEU A 22 -21.53 -42.60 -11.83
N TRP A 23 -22.28 -41.54 -11.51
CA TRP A 23 -22.46 -41.06 -10.14
C TRP A 23 -23.28 -42.06 -9.30
N CYS A 24 -24.28 -42.74 -9.88
CA CYS A 24 -25.13 -43.67 -9.14
C CYS A 24 -24.44 -44.99 -8.75
N HIS A 25 -23.32 -45.36 -9.38
CA HIS A 25 -22.68 -46.66 -9.15
C HIS A 25 -21.59 -46.67 -8.04
N THR A 26 -21.15 -45.50 -7.56
CA THR A 26 -20.12 -45.41 -6.51
C THR A 26 -20.68 -45.50 -5.09
N GLU A 27 -21.98 -45.30 -4.86
CA GLU A 27 -22.59 -45.45 -3.53
C GLU A 27 -22.88 -46.90 -3.11
N THR A 28 -22.84 -47.85 -4.04
CA THR A 28 -23.27 -49.25 -3.78
C THR A 28 -22.19 -50.20 -3.27
N VAL A 29 -20.91 -49.81 -3.18
CA VAL A 29 -19.80 -50.76 -2.90
C VAL A 29 -19.27 -50.74 -1.45
N VAL A 30 -19.61 -49.76 -0.60
CA VAL A 30 -18.99 -49.67 0.75
C VAL A 30 -19.85 -50.26 1.89
N LYS A 31 -21.10 -50.68 1.63
CA LYS A 31 -22.03 -51.11 2.70
C LYS A 31 -22.14 -52.61 3.01
N ASN A 32 -21.34 -53.48 2.42
CA ASN A 32 -21.39 -54.91 2.76
C ASN A 32 -19.98 -55.48 2.94
N GLN A 33 -19.51 -55.54 4.19
CA GLN A 33 -18.95 -56.75 4.82
C GLN A 33 -19.04 -56.61 6.35
N ILE A 34 -19.91 -57.43 6.94
CA ILE A 34 -20.13 -57.60 8.38
C ILE A 34 -19.61 -59.00 8.78
N LYS A 35 -18.98 -59.06 9.98
CA LYS A 35 -18.85 -60.20 10.94
C LYS A 35 -17.79 -61.30 10.75
N SER A 36 -16.86 -61.33 11.72
CA SER A 36 -16.39 -62.44 12.61
C SER A 36 -14.97 -62.04 13.07
N SER A 37 -14.50 -62.09 14.32
CA SER A 37 -14.72 -63.00 15.45
C SER A 37 -14.10 -62.36 16.72
N HIS A 38 -14.57 -62.75 17.90
CA HIS A 38 -13.99 -62.38 19.19
C HIS A 38 -12.56 -62.90 19.39
N THR A 39 -11.65 -62.03 19.83
CA THR A 39 -10.51 -62.38 20.72
C THR A 39 -10.19 -61.17 21.60
N THR A 40 -10.28 -61.36 22.92
CA THR A 40 -9.84 -60.41 23.93
C THR A 40 -8.32 -60.47 24.05
N ILE A 41 -7.61 -59.38 23.68
CA ILE A 41 -6.23 -59.13 24.09
C ILE A 41 -6.09 -57.64 24.44
N THR A 42 -5.65 -57.39 25.65
CA THR A 42 -5.31 -56.11 26.29
C THR A 42 -4.16 -55.41 25.55
N ALA A 43 -4.36 -54.17 25.05
CA ALA A 43 -3.33 -53.13 24.78
C ALA A 43 -3.98 -51.82 24.21
N PRO A 44 -3.21 -50.74 24.04
CA PRO A 44 -3.23 -49.45 24.75
C PRO A 44 -4.28 -48.44 24.26
N LEU A 45 -4.46 -47.31 24.98
CA LEU A 45 -5.39 -46.23 24.61
C LEU A 45 -5.21 -45.78 23.15
N LYS A 46 -6.25 -45.98 22.34
CA LYS A 46 -6.37 -45.45 20.98
C LYS A 46 -6.39 -43.91 21.03
N SER A 47 -5.36 -43.29 20.48
CA SER A 47 -5.43 -41.93 19.95
C SER A 47 -6.45 -41.93 18.80
N THR A 48 -7.59 -41.29 19.01
CA THR A 48 -8.56 -40.99 17.97
C THR A 48 -8.04 -39.77 17.21
N ASN A 49 -7.48 -39.98 16.02
CA ASN A 49 -7.24 -38.90 15.05
C ASN A 49 -8.60 -38.38 14.54
N SER A 50 -9.30 -37.61 15.36
CA SER A 50 -10.48 -36.86 14.97
C SER A 50 -10.03 -35.67 14.13
N LYS A 51 -10.45 -35.62 12.85
CA LYS A 51 -10.19 -34.48 11.97
C LYS A 51 -11.16 -33.36 12.36
N THR A 52 -10.73 -32.48 13.26
CA THR A 52 -11.50 -31.33 13.78
C THR A 52 -11.10 -30.04 13.07
N ILE A 53 -11.92 -28.99 13.19
CA ILE A 53 -11.57 -27.65 12.73
C ILE A 53 -10.24 -27.17 13.33
N ASN A 54 -9.54 -26.29 12.62
CA ASN A 54 -8.31 -25.67 13.11
C ASN A 54 -8.22 -24.23 12.59
N PHE A 55 -7.75 -23.31 13.43
CA PHE A 55 -7.55 -21.93 13.00
C PHE A 55 -6.53 -21.20 13.88
N ASN A 56 -5.98 -20.14 13.33
CA ASN A 56 -5.21 -19.13 14.03
C ASN A 56 -5.78 -17.76 13.69
N LEU A 57 -6.26 -17.06 14.71
CA LEU A 57 -6.61 -15.65 14.65
C LEU A 57 -5.49 -14.86 15.34
N SER A 58 -4.74 -14.06 14.60
CA SER A 58 -3.66 -13.24 15.14
C SER A 58 -3.96 -11.75 15.01
N LYS A 59 -3.34 -10.97 15.90
CA LYS A 59 -3.44 -9.51 15.94
C LYS A 59 -2.05 -8.89 16.10
N ASP A 60 -1.79 -7.85 15.31
CA ASP A 60 -0.67 -6.94 15.49
C ASP A 60 -1.17 -5.49 15.35
N LYS A 61 -1.23 -4.78 16.48
CA LYS A 61 -1.84 -3.45 16.61
C LYS A 61 -3.28 -3.45 16.09
N ASN A 62 -3.55 -2.79 14.96
CA ASN A 62 -4.91 -2.69 14.39
C ASN A 62 -5.15 -3.69 13.25
N SER A 63 -4.18 -4.55 12.93
CA SER A 63 -4.30 -5.55 11.87
C SER A 63 -4.64 -6.91 12.45
N PHE A 64 -5.60 -7.58 11.82
CA PHE A 64 -6.00 -8.95 12.15
C PHE A 64 -5.69 -9.89 11.00
N GLU A 65 -5.36 -11.13 11.31
CA GLU A 65 -5.17 -12.18 10.32
C GLU A 65 -5.79 -13.48 10.81
N LEU A 66 -6.68 -14.05 10.00
CA LEU A 66 -7.35 -15.32 10.25
C LEU A 66 -6.96 -16.34 9.18
N GLN A 67 -6.39 -17.46 9.61
CA GLN A 67 -6.06 -18.60 8.76
C GLN A 67 -6.60 -19.88 9.39
N GLY A 68 -7.01 -20.87 8.59
CA GLY A 68 -7.48 -22.15 9.12
C GLY A 68 -8.37 -22.94 8.18
N ASN A 69 -8.89 -24.04 8.69
CA ASN A 69 -9.87 -24.89 8.03
C ASN A 69 -11.11 -25.02 8.91
N PHE A 70 -12.26 -24.64 8.36
CA PHE A 70 -13.56 -24.67 9.01
C PHE A 70 -14.43 -25.74 8.36
N SER A 71 -15.37 -26.30 9.12
CA SER A 71 -16.24 -27.35 8.59
C SER A 71 -17.31 -26.82 7.62
N ASN A 72 -17.66 -25.54 7.75
CA ASN A 72 -18.68 -24.87 6.92
C ASN A 72 -18.53 -23.35 6.99
N GLN A 73 -19.20 -22.66 6.06
CA GLN A 73 -19.18 -21.21 5.93
C GLN A 73 -19.76 -20.46 7.15
N GLU A 74 -20.77 -21.03 7.82
CA GLU A 74 -21.43 -20.39 8.96
C GLU A 74 -20.49 -20.24 10.17
N GLU A 75 -19.66 -21.26 10.45
CA GLU A 75 -18.65 -21.18 11.52
C GLU A 75 -17.59 -20.10 11.25
N LEU A 76 -17.17 -19.96 9.99
CA LEU A 76 -16.22 -18.93 9.58
C LEU A 76 -16.84 -17.54 9.75
N GLU A 77 -18.06 -17.33 9.23
CA GLU A 77 -18.73 -16.03 9.30
C GLU A 77 -18.97 -15.55 10.73
N LYS A 78 -19.25 -16.48 11.66
CA LYS A 78 -19.35 -16.20 13.10
C LYS A 78 -18.11 -15.53 13.69
N ILE A 79 -16.91 -15.89 13.23
CA ILE A 79 -15.66 -15.26 13.68
C ILE A 79 -15.43 -13.93 12.95
N LEU A 80 -15.74 -13.87 11.65
CA LEU A 80 -15.46 -12.69 10.82
C LEU A 80 -16.32 -11.48 11.19
N ILE A 81 -17.60 -11.67 11.51
CA ILE A 81 -18.56 -10.59 11.79
C ILE A 81 -18.07 -9.69 12.94
N ASP A 82 -17.46 -10.30 13.98
CA ASP A 82 -17.06 -9.59 15.18
C ASP A 82 -15.68 -8.89 15.06
N LEU A 83 -14.92 -9.15 13.99
CA LEU A 83 -13.57 -8.59 13.78
C LEU A 83 -13.56 -7.30 12.95
N GLY A 84 -14.66 -6.96 12.26
CA GLY A 84 -14.76 -5.79 11.39
C GLY A 84 -13.96 -5.93 10.07
N ALA A 85 -14.52 -5.46 8.95
CA ALA A 85 -13.96 -5.73 7.62
C ALA A 85 -12.69 -4.94 7.26
N ASN A 86 -12.45 -3.79 7.90
CA ASN A 86 -11.34 -2.90 7.56
C ASN A 86 -10.12 -3.25 8.43
N GLN A 87 -9.17 -4.02 7.86
CA GLN A 87 -7.87 -4.48 8.42
C GLN A 87 -7.77 -5.98 8.76
N LEU A 88 -8.75 -6.80 8.33
CA LEU A 88 -8.67 -8.25 8.44
C LEU A 88 -8.12 -8.89 7.15
N LYS A 89 -7.05 -9.67 7.27
CA LYS A 89 -6.61 -10.62 6.23
C LYS A 89 -7.19 -11.99 6.54
N ASN A 90 -7.92 -12.58 5.60
CA ASN A 90 -8.48 -13.92 5.76
C ASN A 90 -7.97 -14.85 4.65
N SER A 91 -7.36 -15.97 5.05
CA SER A 91 -6.89 -17.04 4.15
C SER A 91 -7.42 -18.41 4.59
N SER A 92 -8.62 -18.43 5.18
CA SER A 92 -9.28 -19.64 5.69
C SER A 92 -9.98 -20.44 4.58
N ASN A 93 -10.07 -21.77 4.76
CA ASN A 93 -10.72 -22.70 3.84
C ASN A 93 -11.91 -23.41 4.46
N ILE A 94 -12.82 -23.91 3.62
CA ILE A 94 -13.92 -24.80 4.03
C ILE A 94 -13.57 -26.24 3.66
N ASP A 95 -13.62 -27.13 4.65
CA ASP A 95 -13.45 -28.58 4.50
C ASP A 95 -14.60 -29.29 5.25
N GLU A 96 -15.63 -29.68 4.49
CA GLU A 96 -16.85 -30.33 5.01
C GLU A 96 -16.58 -31.71 5.65
N THR A 97 -15.37 -32.26 5.50
CA THR A 97 -14.98 -33.51 6.17
C THR A 97 -14.58 -33.31 7.64
N LEU A 98 -14.42 -32.06 8.07
CA LEU A 98 -14.07 -31.71 9.44
C LEU A 98 -15.26 -31.80 10.38
N THR A 99 -15.01 -32.22 11.61
CA THR A 99 -16.02 -32.20 12.67
C THR A 99 -16.16 -30.78 13.22
N GLN A 100 -17.40 -30.26 13.24
CA GLN A 100 -17.77 -29.00 13.87
C GLN A 100 -17.39 -28.95 15.35
N ASN A 101 -17.05 -27.77 15.86
CA ASN A 101 -16.88 -27.55 17.30
C ASN A 101 -17.52 -26.22 17.72
N SER A 102 -18.85 -26.23 17.80
CA SER A 102 -19.66 -25.06 18.13
C SER A 102 -19.30 -24.43 19.48
N LYS A 103 -18.79 -25.21 20.45
CA LYS A 103 -18.31 -24.69 21.74
C LYS A 103 -17.04 -23.85 21.59
N VAL A 104 -16.09 -24.30 20.77
CA VAL A 104 -14.87 -23.54 20.46
C VAL A 104 -15.23 -22.27 19.72
N ILE A 105 -16.07 -22.36 18.69
CA ILE A 105 -16.51 -21.18 17.92
C ILE A 105 -17.17 -20.15 18.86
N ALA A 106 -18.11 -20.57 19.72
CA ALA A 106 -18.80 -19.67 20.65
C ALA A 106 -17.84 -19.02 21.68
N LEU A 107 -16.85 -19.77 22.18
CA LEU A 107 -15.84 -19.21 23.08
C LEU A 107 -14.94 -18.21 22.35
N THR A 108 -14.50 -18.53 21.12
CA THR A 108 -13.72 -17.61 20.30
C THR A 108 -14.47 -16.33 20.03
N GLN A 109 -15.76 -16.40 19.67
CA GLN A 109 -16.60 -15.21 19.54
C GLN A 109 -16.65 -14.37 20.81
N SER A 110 -16.78 -15.01 21.98
CA SER A 110 -16.78 -14.32 23.27
C SER A 110 -15.42 -13.66 23.61
N LEU A 111 -14.32 -14.20 23.08
CA LEU A 111 -12.98 -13.64 23.24
C LEU A 111 -12.69 -12.47 22.30
N ILE A 112 -13.31 -12.42 21.11
CA ILE A 112 -13.02 -11.42 20.08
C ILE A 112 -13.16 -9.98 20.59
N PRO A 113 -14.19 -9.57 21.35
CA PRO A 113 -14.29 -8.19 21.86
C PRO A 113 -13.09 -7.81 22.74
N ILE A 114 -12.71 -8.68 23.67
CA ILE A 114 -11.58 -8.40 24.56
C ILE A 114 -10.24 -8.49 23.80
N PHE A 115 -10.12 -9.45 22.87
CA PHE A 115 -8.93 -9.59 22.03
C PHE A 115 -8.74 -8.40 21.09
N SER A 116 -9.81 -7.90 20.48
CA SER A 116 -9.81 -6.76 19.59
C SER A 116 -9.60 -5.43 20.30
N GLU A 117 -10.03 -5.29 21.56
CA GLU A 117 -9.89 -4.03 22.29
C GLU A 117 -8.63 -3.98 23.17
N LYS A 118 -8.27 -5.08 23.84
CA LYS A 118 -7.28 -5.07 24.94
C LYS A 118 -5.90 -5.62 24.60
N TYR A 119 -5.76 -6.36 23.50
CA TYR A 119 -4.46 -6.88 23.07
C TYR A 119 -3.75 -5.89 22.15
N ASP A 120 -2.47 -5.63 22.39
CA ASP A 120 -1.64 -4.94 21.39
C ASP A 120 -1.14 -5.93 20.33
N LYS A 121 -0.78 -7.14 20.77
CA LYS A 121 -0.33 -8.24 19.93
C LYS A 121 -0.73 -9.57 20.55
N GLY A 122 -1.21 -10.53 19.76
CA GLY A 122 -1.56 -11.84 20.29
C GLY A 122 -2.11 -12.81 19.25
N SER A 123 -2.51 -13.98 19.72
CA SER A 123 -3.17 -15.01 18.92
C SER A 123 -4.21 -15.80 19.72
N ILE A 124 -5.27 -16.24 19.02
CA ILE A 124 -6.21 -17.26 19.45
C ILE A 124 -6.07 -18.41 18.47
N THR A 125 -5.54 -19.55 18.93
CA THR A 125 -5.25 -20.72 18.10
C THR A 125 -6.06 -21.90 18.59
N TYR A 126 -6.76 -22.59 17.70
CA TYR A 126 -7.36 -23.89 17.96
C TYR A 126 -6.73 -24.94 17.07
N GLU A 127 -6.05 -25.91 17.68
CA GLU A 127 -5.40 -27.01 17.00
C GLU A 127 -5.31 -28.21 17.95
N ASN A 128 -5.42 -29.43 17.43
CA ASN A 128 -5.29 -30.67 18.23
C ASN A 128 -6.22 -30.70 19.46
N GLU A 129 -7.47 -30.29 19.28
CA GLU A 129 -8.50 -30.19 20.32
C GLU A 129 -8.18 -29.25 21.49
N LYS A 130 -7.20 -28.36 21.30
CA LYS A 130 -6.72 -27.42 22.31
C LYS A 130 -6.87 -25.98 21.83
N LEU A 131 -7.44 -25.14 22.69
CA LEU A 131 -7.49 -23.69 22.47
C LEU A 131 -6.33 -23.02 23.20
N ILE A 132 -5.55 -22.20 22.50
CA ILE A 132 -4.40 -21.48 23.02
C ILE A 132 -4.64 -19.98 22.79
N VAL A 133 -4.57 -19.18 23.85
CA VAL A 133 -4.65 -17.72 23.78
C VAL A 133 -3.35 -17.10 24.27
N GLU A 134 -2.62 -16.43 23.39
CA GLU A 134 -1.33 -15.81 23.70
C GLU A 134 -1.32 -14.32 23.36
N GLY A 135 -0.50 -13.54 24.05
CA GLY A 135 -0.26 -12.16 23.67
C GLY A 135 0.05 -11.22 24.82
N SER A 136 -0.04 -9.93 24.53
CA SER A 136 0.24 -8.85 25.46
C SER A 136 -0.93 -7.89 25.61
N VAL A 137 -1.25 -7.54 26.86
CA VAL A 137 -2.28 -6.55 27.24
C VAL A 137 -1.66 -5.40 28.01
N THR A 138 -2.34 -4.26 28.05
CA THR A 138 -1.74 -3.02 28.59
C THR A 138 -1.74 -2.95 30.12
N ASN A 139 -2.63 -3.68 30.79
CA ASN A 139 -2.77 -3.65 32.24
C ASN A 139 -3.17 -5.02 32.84
N ARG A 140 -3.03 -5.13 34.16
CA ARG A 140 -3.32 -6.37 34.90
C ARG A 140 -4.81 -6.72 34.95
N ALA A 141 -5.70 -5.73 35.01
CA ALA A 141 -7.14 -5.97 35.09
C ALA A 141 -7.67 -6.67 33.83
N ASP A 142 -7.18 -6.26 32.65
CA ASP A 142 -7.52 -6.91 31.38
C ASP A 142 -7.03 -8.36 31.35
N LYS A 143 -5.79 -8.61 31.79
CA LYS A 143 -5.25 -9.97 31.93
C LYS A 143 -6.14 -10.83 32.83
N ASP A 144 -6.50 -10.32 34.01
CA ASP A 144 -7.31 -11.06 35.00
C ASP A 144 -8.73 -11.34 34.46
N ALA A 145 -9.33 -10.40 33.72
CA ALA A 145 -10.62 -10.60 33.06
C ALA A 145 -10.59 -11.72 32.01
N ILE A 146 -9.54 -11.77 31.17
CA ILE A 146 -9.37 -12.81 30.15
C ILE A 146 -9.12 -14.18 30.81
N SER A 147 -8.25 -14.23 31.81
CA SER A 147 -7.99 -15.46 32.56
C SER A 147 -9.27 -16.02 33.19
N THR A 148 -10.13 -15.14 33.72
CA THR A 148 -11.43 -15.54 34.29
C THR A 148 -12.38 -16.08 33.22
N LEU A 149 -12.47 -15.44 32.05
CA LEU A 149 -13.33 -15.87 30.95
C LEU A 149 -12.91 -17.25 30.42
N LEU A 150 -11.60 -17.49 30.28
CA LEU A 150 -11.06 -18.77 29.83
C LEU A 150 -11.27 -19.88 30.88
N ALA A 151 -11.12 -19.56 32.17
CA ALA A 151 -11.32 -20.52 33.27
C ALA A 151 -12.79 -20.98 33.40
N ASN A 152 -13.75 -20.12 33.06
CA ASN A 152 -15.18 -20.46 33.08
C ASN A 152 -15.65 -21.22 31.83
N SER A 153 -14.77 -21.47 30.87
CA SER A 153 -15.14 -22.18 29.64
C SER A 153 -15.33 -23.69 29.88
N THR A 154 -16.34 -24.28 29.23
CA THR A 154 -16.60 -25.74 29.32
C THR A 154 -15.65 -26.59 28.45
N ILE A 155 -14.56 -26.00 27.95
CA ILE A 155 -13.61 -26.66 27.05
C ILE A 155 -12.51 -27.31 27.89
N LEU A 156 -12.34 -28.62 27.72
CA LEU A 156 -11.45 -29.44 28.56
C LEU A 156 -9.96 -29.08 28.43
N SER A 157 -9.54 -28.47 27.32
CA SER A 157 -8.15 -28.09 27.07
C SER A 157 -8.03 -26.64 26.59
N VAL A 158 -7.74 -25.74 27.52
CA VAL A 158 -7.50 -24.31 27.26
C VAL A 158 -6.18 -23.91 27.92
N ASN A 159 -5.27 -23.35 27.14
CA ASN A 159 -4.02 -22.74 27.62
C ASN A 159 -4.04 -21.24 27.34
N ASN A 160 -3.45 -20.44 28.24
CA ASN A 160 -3.15 -19.04 27.94
C ASN A 160 -1.79 -18.59 28.45
N THR A 161 -1.17 -17.69 27.68
CA THR A 161 0.09 -17.03 28.03
C THR A 161 -0.07 -15.53 27.76
N ILE A 162 -0.47 -14.78 28.78
CA ILE A 162 -0.75 -13.34 28.67
C ILE A 162 0.28 -12.56 29.48
N VAL A 163 1.03 -11.69 28.80
CA VAL A 163 1.98 -10.76 29.43
C VAL A 163 1.36 -9.36 29.55
N VAL A 164 1.72 -8.62 30.59
CA VAL A 164 1.32 -7.22 30.73
C VAL A 164 2.44 -6.34 30.18
N THR A 165 2.18 -5.65 29.08
CA THR A 165 3.08 -4.65 28.49
C THR A 165 2.55 -3.26 28.84
N PRO A 166 3.15 -2.55 29.81
CA PRO A 166 2.65 -1.24 30.19
C PRO A 166 2.67 -0.29 28.98
N GLN A 167 1.56 0.42 28.78
CA GLN A 167 1.45 1.42 27.72
C GLN A 167 2.49 2.54 27.96
N PRO A 168 3.16 3.05 26.91
CA PRO A 168 4.12 4.13 27.05
C PRO A 168 3.49 5.33 27.75
N THR A 169 4.23 5.96 28.66
CA THR A 169 3.72 7.13 29.39
C THR A 169 3.46 8.30 28.42
N ALA A 170 2.59 9.24 28.79
CA ALA A 170 2.36 10.44 27.99
C ALA A 170 3.66 11.24 27.75
N GLU A 171 4.58 11.23 28.71
CA GLU A 171 5.91 11.83 28.60
C GLU A 171 6.79 11.10 27.57
N GLU A 172 6.75 9.77 27.58
CA GLU A 172 7.48 8.93 26.62
C GLU A 172 6.92 9.05 25.20
N LEU A 173 5.60 9.12 25.04
CA LEU A 173 4.95 9.39 23.75
C LEU A 173 5.31 10.79 23.23
N ALA A 174 5.31 11.80 24.10
CA ALA A 174 5.71 13.16 23.74
C ALA A 174 7.19 13.23 23.32
N ALA A 175 8.08 12.51 24.01
CA ALA A 175 9.49 12.42 23.66
C ALA A 175 9.70 11.74 22.30
N ILE A 176 8.94 10.70 21.99
CA ILE A 176 8.98 10.01 20.69
C ILE A 176 8.53 10.94 19.56
N GLU A 177 7.41 11.66 19.72
CA GLU A 177 6.93 12.57 18.68
C GLU A 177 7.91 13.73 18.47
N THR A 178 8.44 14.31 19.56
CA THR A 178 9.45 15.37 19.48
C THR A 178 10.70 14.91 18.70
N GLN A 179 11.18 13.69 18.95
CA GLN A 179 12.32 13.14 18.21
C GLN A 179 12.01 12.91 16.73
N LYS A 180 10.80 12.46 16.42
CA LYS A 180 10.33 12.24 15.04
C LYS A 180 10.22 13.56 14.28
N GLU A 181 9.64 14.58 14.89
CA GLU A 181 9.56 15.94 14.33
C GLU A 181 10.96 16.53 14.10
N ALA A 182 11.86 16.41 15.08
CA ALA A 182 13.24 16.88 14.93
C ALA A 182 13.99 16.17 13.80
N LYS A 183 13.76 14.87 13.63
CA LYS A 183 14.37 14.08 12.55
C LYS A 183 13.86 14.52 11.18
N GLU A 184 12.55 14.75 11.04
CA GLU A 184 11.97 15.20 9.77
C GLU A 184 12.39 16.64 9.44
N ALA A 185 12.41 17.53 10.42
CA ALA A 185 12.91 18.90 10.25
C ALA A 185 14.37 18.91 9.77
N ARG A 186 15.24 18.07 10.35
CA ARG A 186 16.64 17.93 9.93
C ARG A 186 16.75 17.42 8.48
N LYS A 187 15.94 16.44 8.10
CA LYS A 187 15.90 15.91 6.73
C LYS A 187 15.48 17.00 5.74
N ASN A 188 14.43 17.74 6.04
CA ASN A 188 13.93 18.82 5.19
C ASN A 188 14.94 19.96 5.04
N ALA A 189 15.68 20.30 6.10
CA ALA A 189 16.74 21.31 6.04
C ALA A 189 17.88 20.89 5.08
N ILE A 190 18.27 19.62 5.08
CA ILE A 190 19.30 19.09 4.17
C ILE A 190 18.83 19.15 2.71
N ILE A 191 17.57 18.79 2.46
CA ILE A 191 16.92 18.87 1.14
C ILE A 191 16.91 20.32 0.65
N GLU A 192 16.48 21.26 1.49
CA GLU A 192 16.43 22.68 1.14
C GLU A 192 17.83 23.26 0.84
N GLU A 193 18.84 22.91 1.63
CA GLU A 193 20.22 23.33 1.39
C GLU A 193 20.75 22.79 0.06
N LYS A 194 20.46 21.52 -0.26
CA LYS A 194 20.83 20.89 -1.52
C LYS A 194 20.15 21.58 -2.70
N ALA A 195 18.85 21.83 -2.63
CA ALA A 195 18.08 22.54 -3.64
C ALA A 195 18.66 23.94 -3.90
N LYS A 196 18.94 24.72 -2.85
CA LYS A 196 19.58 26.05 -2.96
C LYS A 196 20.94 25.99 -3.64
N LYS A 197 21.76 24.98 -3.32
CA LYS A 197 23.08 24.78 -3.93
C LYS A 197 22.97 24.45 -5.42
N ILE A 198 21.98 23.66 -5.82
CA ILE A 198 21.72 23.33 -7.22
C ILE A 198 21.21 24.56 -7.97
N GLU A 199 20.27 25.31 -7.40
CA GLU A 199 19.78 26.56 -7.98
C GLU A 199 20.92 27.55 -8.23
N ALA A 200 21.80 27.75 -7.24
CA ALA A 200 22.96 28.62 -7.37
C ALA A 200 23.92 28.17 -8.49
N LYS A 201 24.10 26.85 -8.69
CA LYS A 201 24.89 26.32 -9.81
C LYS A 201 24.23 26.65 -11.16
N ILE A 202 22.92 26.48 -11.29
CA ILE A 202 22.17 26.81 -12.51
C ILE A 202 22.27 28.32 -12.80
N GLN A 203 22.05 29.16 -11.80
CA GLN A 203 22.19 30.61 -11.93
C GLN A 203 23.61 31.01 -12.35
N LYS A 204 24.65 30.35 -11.83
CA LYS A 204 26.04 30.56 -12.25
C LYS A 204 26.28 30.18 -13.72
N ILE A 205 25.68 29.09 -14.20
CA ILE A 205 25.75 28.70 -15.61
C ILE A 205 25.15 29.80 -16.49
N ILE A 206 23.94 30.26 -16.15
CA ILE A 206 23.22 31.29 -16.91
C ILE A 206 23.97 32.62 -16.88
N ALA A 207 24.54 33.00 -15.73
CA ALA A 207 25.31 34.24 -15.60
C ALA A 207 26.59 34.25 -16.45
N PHE A 208 27.15 33.07 -16.77
CA PHE A 208 28.32 32.94 -17.63
C PHE A 208 27.94 32.85 -19.11
N GLU A 209 26.82 32.18 -19.41
CA GLU A 209 26.31 31.98 -20.75
C GLU A 209 24.79 32.23 -20.81
N ASP A 210 24.40 33.42 -21.27
CA ASP A 210 22.99 33.79 -21.43
C ASP A 210 22.21 32.79 -22.32
N ILE A 211 20.93 32.60 -21.99
CA ILE A 211 19.96 31.89 -22.84
C ILE A 211 19.31 32.91 -23.79
N ASN A 212 19.70 32.85 -25.05
CA ASN A 212 19.34 33.77 -26.12
C ASN A 212 18.56 33.07 -27.23
N PHE A 213 17.79 33.88 -27.94
CA PHE A 213 16.94 33.46 -29.05
C PHE A 213 17.28 34.26 -30.32
N GLU A 214 16.97 33.70 -31.49
CA GLU A 214 17.00 34.47 -32.74
C GLU A 214 16.05 35.68 -32.65
N LEU A 215 16.40 36.77 -33.34
CA LEU A 215 15.63 38.02 -33.34
C LEU A 215 14.14 37.76 -33.65
N ASN A 216 13.25 38.25 -32.77
CA ASN A 216 11.80 38.11 -32.86
C ASN A 216 11.29 36.67 -33.01
N LYS A 217 12.05 35.68 -32.52
CA LYS A 217 11.67 34.27 -32.55
C LYS A 217 11.82 33.63 -31.18
N ALA A 218 11.18 32.46 -31.03
CA ALA A 218 11.39 31.53 -29.92
C ALA A 218 12.45 30.45 -30.25
N ARG A 219 13.22 30.62 -31.32
CA ARG A 219 14.28 29.68 -31.72
C ARG A 219 15.55 29.93 -30.90
N LEU A 220 15.99 28.93 -30.16
CA LEU A 220 17.24 28.97 -29.37
C LEU A 220 18.47 29.07 -30.28
N THR A 221 19.46 29.85 -29.85
CA THR A 221 20.77 29.88 -30.52
C THR A 221 21.60 28.63 -30.18
N GLU A 222 22.57 28.27 -31.03
CA GLU A 222 23.47 27.14 -30.77
C GLU A 222 24.23 27.27 -29.44
N LYS A 223 24.64 28.50 -29.08
CA LYS A 223 25.29 28.77 -27.80
C LYS A 223 24.35 28.45 -26.63
N SER A 224 23.09 28.86 -26.72
CA SER A 224 22.09 28.61 -25.68
C SER A 224 21.74 27.13 -25.55
N ILE A 225 21.75 26.37 -26.64
CA ILE A 225 21.59 24.90 -26.58
C ILE A 225 22.72 24.27 -25.76
N LYS A 226 23.97 24.75 -25.89
CA LYS A 226 25.09 24.28 -25.05
C LYS A 226 24.89 24.62 -23.57
N THR A 227 24.46 25.84 -23.27
CA THR A 227 24.13 26.26 -21.90
C THR A 227 23.03 25.38 -21.31
N ILE A 228 21.95 25.13 -22.06
CA ILE A 228 20.85 24.24 -21.64
C ILE A 228 21.36 22.82 -21.43
N SER A 229 22.30 22.33 -22.23
CA SER A 229 22.93 21.02 -22.03
C SER A 229 23.68 20.94 -20.69
N HIS A 230 24.37 22.00 -20.25
CA HIS A 230 25.01 22.01 -18.93
C HIS A 230 23.97 21.95 -17.80
N ILE A 231 22.84 22.65 -17.96
CA ILE A 231 21.71 22.59 -17.01
C ILE A 231 21.11 21.18 -17.00
N ALA A 232 20.92 20.55 -18.17
CA ALA A 232 20.41 19.19 -18.28
C ALA A 232 21.31 18.19 -17.55
N THR A 233 22.64 18.31 -17.67
CA THR A 233 23.59 17.46 -16.91
C THR A 233 23.37 17.58 -15.40
N LEU A 234 23.24 18.80 -14.87
CA LEU A 234 22.95 19.01 -13.44
C LEU A 234 21.60 18.39 -13.01
N LEU A 235 20.57 18.48 -13.84
CA LEU A 235 19.26 17.90 -13.56
C LEU A 235 19.25 16.36 -13.66
N LYS A 236 20.12 15.77 -14.49
CA LYS A 236 20.35 14.31 -14.54
C LYS A 236 21.06 13.81 -13.27
N GLU A 237 22.04 14.56 -12.76
CA GLU A 237 22.73 14.24 -11.51
C GLU A 237 21.83 14.35 -10.26
N ASN A 238 20.68 15.03 -10.38
CA ASN A 238 19.76 15.30 -9.28
C ASN A 238 18.31 14.95 -9.69
N PRO A 239 17.95 13.66 -9.76
CA PRO A 239 16.69 13.19 -10.35
C PRO A 239 15.42 13.65 -9.63
N GLU A 240 15.50 13.91 -8.33
CA GLU A 240 14.36 14.37 -7.51
C GLU A 240 14.01 15.85 -7.77
N VAL A 241 14.96 16.65 -8.27
CA VAL A 241 14.79 18.09 -8.41
C VAL A 241 13.77 18.44 -9.48
N ARG A 242 12.81 19.31 -9.13
CA ARG A 242 11.86 19.93 -10.05
C ARG A 242 12.20 21.39 -10.26
N VAL A 243 12.10 21.85 -11.49
CA VAL A 243 12.51 23.19 -11.89
C VAL A 243 11.38 23.94 -12.57
N LYS A 244 11.28 25.23 -12.23
CA LYS A 244 10.40 26.18 -12.89
C LYS A 244 11.22 27.16 -13.72
N ILE A 245 10.86 27.28 -14.98
CA ILE A 245 11.46 28.16 -15.97
C ILE A 245 10.55 29.38 -16.13
N GLY A 246 11.10 30.57 -15.90
CA GLY A 246 10.40 31.85 -16.05
C GLY A 246 10.96 32.63 -17.24
N GLY A 247 10.09 33.07 -18.14
CA GLY A 247 10.47 33.86 -19.32
C GLY A 247 9.97 35.29 -19.20
N HIS A 248 10.83 36.26 -19.49
CA HIS A 248 10.53 37.67 -19.34
C HIS A 248 10.92 38.47 -20.59
N THR A 249 10.16 39.53 -20.88
CA THR A 249 10.46 40.51 -21.95
C THR A 249 10.75 41.88 -21.35
N ASP A 250 11.21 42.80 -22.20
CA ASP A 250 11.14 44.24 -21.91
C ASP A 250 9.73 44.78 -22.19
N ASP A 251 9.55 46.08 -22.01
CA ASP A 251 8.29 46.83 -22.22
C ASP A 251 8.06 47.28 -23.68
N LEU A 252 8.87 46.79 -24.62
CA LEU A 252 8.74 47.17 -26.01
C LEU A 252 7.80 46.20 -26.72
N GLY A 253 6.61 46.67 -27.06
CA GLY A 253 5.63 45.88 -27.81
C GLY A 253 4.25 45.96 -27.20
N ASP A 254 3.38 45.06 -27.64
CA ASP A 254 2.05 44.87 -27.06
C ASP A 254 2.14 43.80 -25.95
N ASP A 255 1.48 44.02 -24.81
CA ASP A 255 1.49 43.11 -23.65
C ASP A 255 1.14 41.66 -24.04
N THR A 256 0.14 41.48 -24.91
CA THR A 256 -0.32 40.16 -25.36
C THR A 256 0.74 39.51 -26.24
N HIS A 257 1.40 40.29 -27.09
CA HIS A 257 2.54 39.83 -27.88
C HIS A 257 3.70 39.39 -26.99
N ASN A 258 4.06 40.21 -26.01
CA ASN A 258 5.15 39.96 -25.06
C ASN A 258 4.89 38.72 -24.19
N LEU A 259 3.66 38.54 -23.72
CA LEU A 259 3.24 37.35 -22.98
C LEU A 259 3.39 36.09 -23.84
N ASN A 260 2.84 36.09 -25.06
CA ASN A 260 2.93 34.96 -25.98
C ASN A 260 4.38 34.63 -26.35
N LEU A 261 5.19 35.64 -26.64
CA LEU A 261 6.60 35.46 -26.99
C LEU A 261 7.40 34.88 -25.81
N SER A 262 7.17 35.38 -24.60
CA SER A 262 7.84 34.87 -23.40
C SER A 262 7.47 33.39 -23.14
N GLN A 263 6.21 33.01 -23.35
CA GLN A 263 5.74 31.62 -23.19
C GLN A 263 6.39 30.70 -24.23
N GLN A 264 6.34 31.07 -25.52
CA GLN A 264 6.96 30.27 -26.58
C GLN A 264 8.47 30.05 -26.34
N ARG A 265 9.16 31.06 -25.79
CA ARG A 265 10.57 30.97 -25.43
C ARG A 265 10.85 29.97 -24.33
N VAL A 266 10.08 29.99 -23.24
CA VAL A 266 10.27 29.00 -22.16
C VAL A 266 9.82 27.60 -22.57
N ASP A 267 8.83 27.49 -23.45
CA ASP A 267 8.42 26.20 -24.03
C ASP A 267 9.55 25.62 -24.90
N ALA A 268 10.25 26.45 -25.68
CA ALA A 268 11.43 26.01 -26.43
C ALA A 268 12.55 25.51 -25.51
N VAL A 269 12.79 26.17 -24.38
CA VAL A 269 13.75 25.72 -23.37
C VAL A 269 13.30 24.40 -22.73
N LYS A 270 12.03 24.29 -22.32
CA LYS A 270 11.44 23.06 -21.78
C LYS A 270 11.60 21.90 -22.76
N ASN A 271 11.22 22.09 -24.02
CA ASN A 271 11.33 21.07 -25.06
C ASN A 271 12.78 20.66 -25.31
N SER A 272 13.72 21.60 -25.24
CA SER A 272 15.15 21.29 -25.32
C SER A 272 15.59 20.40 -24.16
N LEU A 273 15.17 20.67 -22.93
CA LEU A 273 15.49 19.83 -21.76
C LEU A 273 14.86 18.43 -21.87
N ILE A 274 13.62 18.34 -22.35
CA ILE A 274 12.93 17.06 -22.58
C ILE A 274 13.67 16.24 -23.64
N SER A 275 14.11 16.86 -24.73
CA SER A 275 14.92 16.20 -25.77
C SER A 275 16.28 15.70 -25.26
N MET A 276 16.71 16.21 -24.10
CA MET A 276 17.91 15.80 -23.38
C MET A 276 17.57 14.85 -22.22
N ASP A 277 16.46 14.11 -22.28
CA ASP A 277 16.01 13.11 -21.31
C ASP A 277 15.64 13.63 -19.91
N ILE A 278 15.28 14.90 -19.78
CA ILE A 278 14.66 15.38 -18.53
C ILE A 278 13.16 15.11 -18.58
N ALA A 279 12.65 14.36 -17.60
CA ALA A 279 11.24 14.00 -17.55
C ALA A 279 10.34 15.24 -17.47
N GLU A 280 9.28 15.28 -18.28
CA GLU A 280 8.42 16.46 -18.43
C GLU A 280 7.81 16.94 -17.10
N HIS A 281 7.37 16.03 -16.24
CA HIS A 281 6.77 16.36 -14.94
C HIS A 281 7.73 17.10 -13.97
N ARG A 282 9.02 17.13 -14.29
CA ARG A 282 10.05 17.86 -13.53
C ARG A 282 10.21 19.31 -13.97
N ILE A 283 9.54 19.73 -15.05
CA ILE A 283 9.75 21.05 -15.67
C ILE A 283 8.43 21.79 -15.80
N ASP A 284 8.30 22.87 -15.04
CA ASP A 284 7.23 23.86 -15.21
C ASP A 284 7.78 25.04 -16.02
N ALA A 285 7.05 25.54 -17.01
CA ALA A 285 7.48 26.64 -17.88
C ALA A 285 6.39 27.70 -17.99
N ILE A 286 6.70 28.92 -17.54
CA ILE A 286 5.73 30.05 -17.52
C ILE A 286 6.38 31.29 -18.12
N GLY A 287 5.75 31.84 -19.16
CA GLY A 287 6.03 33.16 -19.69
C GLY A 287 5.30 34.24 -18.90
N TYR A 288 6.01 35.26 -18.45
CA TYR A 288 5.46 36.38 -17.68
C TYR A 288 5.30 37.67 -18.52
N GLY A 289 5.75 37.66 -19.78
CA GLY A 289 5.85 38.87 -20.59
C GLY A 289 6.69 39.93 -19.86
N GLU A 290 6.18 41.15 -19.83
CA GLU A 290 6.82 42.31 -19.18
C GLU A 290 6.36 42.54 -17.73
N THR A 291 5.47 41.68 -17.20
CA THR A 291 4.80 41.90 -15.90
C THR A 291 5.71 41.77 -14.67
N GLN A 292 6.92 41.22 -14.84
CA GLN A 292 7.90 41.01 -13.77
C GLN A 292 9.30 41.56 -14.15
N PRO A 293 9.43 42.90 -14.28
CA PRO A 293 10.70 43.52 -14.61
C PRO A 293 11.69 43.34 -13.46
N LEU A 294 12.94 43.00 -13.79
CA LEU A 294 14.04 42.94 -12.83
C LEU A 294 14.58 44.33 -12.49
N VAL A 295 14.56 45.23 -13.48
CA VAL A 295 15.02 46.61 -13.43
C VAL A 295 14.08 47.52 -14.24
N SER A 296 14.14 48.84 -14.05
CA SER A 296 13.34 49.81 -14.83
C SER A 296 13.65 49.72 -16.34
N ASN A 297 12.65 49.83 -17.22
CA ASN A 297 12.87 49.77 -18.69
C ASN A 297 13.34 51.11 -19.31
N ASP A 298 13.93 51.99 -18.51
CA ASP A 298 14.35 53.35 -18.91
C ASP A 298 15.49 53.40 -19.94
N THR A 299 16.35 52.37 -19.94
CA THR A 299 17.55 52.30 -20.77
C THR A 299 17.61 50.98 -21.53
N GLU A 300 18.30 50.97 -22.68
CA GLU A 300 18.47 49.73 -23.45
C GLU A 300 19.26 48.67 -22.68
N GLU A 301 20.19 49.09 -21.83
CA GLU A 301 20.92 48.17 -20.95
C GLU A 301 19.98 47.47 -19.98
N ASN A 302 19.04 48.19 -19.38
CA ASN A 302 18.08 47.61 -18.46
C ASN A 302 17.03 46.75 -19.17
N ARG A 303 16.55 47.15 -20.34
CA ARG A 303 15.68 46.30 -21.18
C ARG A 303 16.35 44.98 -21.52
N ARG A 304 17.65 44.98 -21.84
CA ARG A 304 18.42 43.75 -22.05
C ARG A 304 18.45 42.84 -20.82
N LYS A 305 18.51 43.40 -19.60
CA LYS A 305 18.44 42.62 -18.35
C LYS A 305 17.04 42.03 -18.11
N ASN A 306 15.99 42.70 -18.58
CA ASN A 306 14.61 42.21 -18.48
C ASN A 306 14.29 41.11 -19.50
N ARG A 307 14.91 41.12 -20.69
CA ARG A 307 14.87 40.02 -21.67
C ARG A 307 15.67 38.80 -21.20
N ARG A 308 15.13 38.05 -20.23
CA ARG A 308 15.84 36.97 -19.52
C ARG A 308 15.01 35.68 -19.41
N VAL A 309 15.72 34.58 -19.15
CA VAL A 309 15.15 33.31 -18.69
C VAL A 309 15.71 33.02 -17.32
N GLU A 310 14.84 32.72 -16.35
CA GLU A 310 15.21 32.32 -15.00
C GLU A 310 14.84 30.87 -14.71
N PHE A 311 15.58 30.26 -13.79
CA PHE A 311 15.33 28.91 -13.30
C PHE A 311 15.21 28.97 -11.78
N LYS A 312 14.18 28.34 -11.22
CA LYS A 312 13.96 28.21 -9.77
C LYS A 312 13.67 26.76 -9.41
N ILE A 313 14.21 26.28 -8.30
CA ILE A 313 13.85 24.94 -7.81
C ILE A 313 12.51 25.03 -7.07
N VAL A 314 11.54 24.19 -7.47
CA VAL A 314 10.17 24.22 -6.93
C VAL A 314 9.76 22.93 -6.21
N GLY A 315 10.66 21.96 -6.12
CA GLY A 315 10.48 20.73 -5.34
C GLY A 315 11.68 19.80 -5.44
N GLU A 316 11.80 18.93 -4.43
CA GLU A 316 12.55 17.67 -4.41
C GLU A 316 11.59 16.57 -3.93
#